data_AF-A0A559IGH6-F1
#
_entry.id   AF-A0A559IGH6-F1
#
_cell.length_a   1.000
_cell.length_b   1.000
_cell.length_c   1.000
_cell.angle_alpha   90.00
_cell.angle_beta   90.00
_cell.angle_gamma   90.00
#
_symmetry.space_group_name_H-M   'P 1'
#
loop_
_entity.id
_entity.type
_entity.pdbx_description
1 polymer ?
#
loop_
_entity_poly.entity_id
_entity_poly.type
_entity_poly.pdbx_seq_one_letter_code
_entity_poly.pdbx_strand_id
1 'polypeptide(L)'
;MLTRAFASDWLKLRHTWIVALVIFGPAGVIGLQAVNWGLRYDYLTDRYAGMLWETLLKDVHFLSVPALLLGITLVASMLAGMEHQHGSWKQTLALPIRRRTVYMSKWLVCQTLMLLACILLMTGMLLLGYLLGFGGNIPWDSLLARSFYPWLTAGPILALQLWLSISTANQTIPLSIGIVLSIMSLSAAGMPDWMPLKWPLLMKDSISTELSIALGVSTGLLVLLFSIIHFTRKDVS
;
A
#
# COMPACT_ATOMS: atom_id res chain seq x y z
N MET A 1 9.41 1.01 24.53
CA MET A 1 10.44 1.60 23.64
C MET A 1 9.94 1.71 22.19
N LEU A 2 9.42 0.64 21.58
CA LEU A 2 8.86 0.68 20.23
C LEU A 2 7.73 1.70 20.06
N THR A 3 6.79 1.78 21.02
CA THR A 3 5.69 2.76 21.01
C THR A 3 6.17 4.21 21.02
N ARG A 4 7.26 4.50 21.75
CA ARG A 4 7.88 5.84 21.78
C ARG A 4 8.57 6.16 20.46
N ALA A 5 9.26 5.19 19.86
CA ALA A 5 9.86 5.34 18.54
C ALA A 5 8.79 5.59 17.47
N PHE A 6 7.69 4.83 17.51
CA PHE A 6 6.55 5.01 16.61
C PHE A 6 5.91 6.39 16.78
N ALA A 7 5.65 6.83 18.01
CA ALA A 7 5.10 8.15 18.27
C ALA A 7 6.03 9.28 17.78
N SER A 8 7.35 9.11 17.93
CA SER A 8 8.33 10.06 17.42
C SER A 8 8.32 10.14 15.89
N ASP A 9 8.33 9.00 15.21
CA ASP A 9 8.24 8.95 13.75
C ASP A 9 6.88 9.53 13.26
N TRP A 10 5.79 9.25 13.97
CA TRP A 10 4.47 9.78 13.66
C TRP A 10 4.39 11.31 13.79
N LEU A 11 5.04 11.88 14.81
CA LEU A 11 5.13 13.33 14.96
C LEU A 11 5.89 13.99 13.80
N LYS A 12 6.95 13.35 13.29
CA LYS A 12 7.68 13.83 12.11
C LYS A 12 6.75 13.92 10.89
N LEU A 13 5.83 12.96 10.72
CA LEU A 13 4.90 12.94 9.59
C LEU A 13 3.97 14.16 9.55
N ARG A 14 3.57 14.71 10.70
CA ARG A 14 2.61 15.83 10.78
C ARG A 14 3.11 17.07 10.03
N HIS A 15 4.42 17.22 9.89
CA HIS A 15 5.04 18.35 9.21
C HIS A 15 5.43 18.02 7.75
N THR A 16 4.90 16.92 7.20
CA THR A 16 5.20 16.46 5.84
C THR A 16 3.96 16.25 5.00
N TRP A 17 4.16 16.21 3.69
CA TRP A 17 3.12 15.91 2.70
C TRP A 17 2.68 14.43 2.68
N ILE A 18 3.28 13.56 3.52
CA ILE A 18 2.97 12.13 3.54
C ILE A 18 1.49 11.87 3.86
N VAL A 19 0.93 12.57 4.84
CA VAL A 19 -0.49 12.40 5.21
C VAL A 19 -1.41 12.84 4.07
N ALA A 20 -1.06 13.94 3.38
CA ALA A 20 -1.80 14.39 2.21
C ALA A 20 -1.76 13.34 1.09
N LEU A 21 -0.60 12.75 0.79
CA LEU A 21 -0.46 11.69 -0.22
C LEU A 21 -1.32 10.45 0.10
N VAL A 22 -1.38 10.06 1.37
CA VAL A 22 -2.20 8.93 1.84
C VAL A 22 -3.70 9.19 1.66
N ILE A 23 -4.14 10.44 1.70
CA ILE A 23 -5.52 10.84 1.43
C ILE A 23 -5.76 10.94 -0.08
N PHE A 24 -4.84 11.59 -0.81
CA PHE A 24 -4.96 11.81 -2.25
C PHE A 24 -4.90 10.52 -3.07
N GLY A 25 -4.18 9.49 -2.62
CA GLY A 25 -4.11 8.20 -3.33
C GLY A 25 -5.51 7.57 -3.52
N PRO A 26 -6.20 7.17 -2.43
CA PRO A 26 -7.56 6.65 -2.50
C PRO A 26 -8.55 7.64 -3.12
N ALA A 27 -8.46 8.93 -2.78
CA ALA A 27 -9.34 9.95 -3.35
C ALA A 27 -9.19 10.06 -4.88
N GLY A 28 -7.97 9.95 -5.40
CA GLY A 28 -7.68 9.94 -6.83
C GLY A 28 -8.26 8.70 -7.52
N VAL A 29 -8.12 7.52 -6.91
CA VAL A 29 -8.72 6.28 -7.44
C VAL A 29 -10.25 6.41 -7.51
N ILE A 30 -10.87 6.87 -6.43
CA ILE A 30 -12.33 7.04 -6.37
C ILE A 30 -12.81 8.14 -7.33
N GLY A 31 -12.08 9.26 -7.43
CA GLY A 31 -12.40 10.34 -8.36
C GLY A 31 -12.33 9.89 -9.82
N LEU A 32 -11.29 9.14 -10.19
CA LEU A 32 -11.17 8.57 -11.54
C LEU A 32 -12.31 7.59 -11.84
N GLN A 33 -12.71 6.76 -10.86
CA GLN A 33 -13.85 5.87 -11.04
C GLN A 33 -15.19 6.61 -11.07
N ALA A 34 -15.33 7.71 -10.34
CA ALA A 34 -16.49 8.60 -10.44
C ALA A 34 -16.66 9.16 -11.84
N VAL A 35 -15.56 9.60 -12.46
CA VAL A 35 -15.58 10.08 -13.84
C VAL A 35 -15.88 8.94 -14.81
N ASN A 36 -15.24 7.78 -14.65
CA ASN A 36 -15.47 6.61 -15.52
C ASN A 36 -16.94 6.15 -15.48
N TRP A 37 -17.51 5.99 -14.28
CA TRP A 37 -18.90 5.57 -14.09
C TRP A 37 -19.90 6.68 -14.43
N GLY A 38 -19.56 7.95 -14.19
CA GLY A 38 -20.41 9.08 -14.56
C GLY A 38 -20.53 9.24 -16.08
N LEU A 39 -19.44 9.08 -16.83
CA LEU A 39 -19.44 9.20 -18.29
C LEU A 39 -20.07 7.99 -19.00
N ARG A 40 -20.03 6.81 -18.37
CA ARG A 40 -20.50 5.54 -18.95
C ARG A 40 -21.70 4.97 -18.20
N TYR A 41 -22.42 5.80 -17.44
CA TYR A 41 -23.44 5.36 -16.51
C TYR A 41 -24.48 4.47 -17.19
N ASP A 42 -25.20 5.01 -18.18
CA ASP A 42 -26.26 4.31 -18.90
C ASP A 42 -25.77 2.98 -19.51
N TYR A 43 -24.58 2.99 -20.08
CA TYR A 43 -23.97 1.80 -20.67
C TYR A 43 -23.66 0.71 -19.62
N LEU A 44 -23.10 1.10 -18.48
CA LEU A 44 -22.70 0.17 -17.43
C LEU A 44 -23.91 -0.34 -16.65
N THR A 45 -24.91 0.51 -16.42
CA THR A 45 -26.15 0.11 -15.75
C THR A 45 -26.95 -0.89 -16.56
N ASP A 46 -27.05 -0.69 -17.88
CA ASP A 46 -27.73 -1.62 -18.77
C ASP A 46 -26.94 -2.93 -18.94
N ARG A 47 -25.61 -2.83 -19.11
CA ARG A 47 -24.76 -4.00 -19.34
C ARG A 47 -24.63 -4.92 -18.13
N TYR A 48 -24.63 -4.35 -16.92
CA TYR A 48 -24.39 -5.09 -15.67
C TYR A 48 -25.57 -5.00 -14.71
N ALA A 49 -26.79 -4.92 -15.24
CA ALA A 49 -28.01 -4.94 -14.47
C ALA A 49 -27.99 -6.10 -13.45
N GLY A 50 -28.12 -5.77 -12.16
CA GLY A 50 -28.07 -6.73 -11.05
C GLY A 50 -26.68 -7.01 -10.44
N MET A 51 -25.58 -6.52 -11.04
CA MET A 51 -24.19 -6.73 -10.54
C MET A 51 -23.39 -5.41 -10.43
N LEU A 52 -24.08 -4.29 -10.25
CA LEU A 52 -23.50 -2.94 -10.24
C LEU A 52 -22.45 -2.76 -9.14
N TRP A 53 -22.71 -3.27 -7.94
CA TRP A 53 -21.74 -3.24 -6.85
C TRP A 53 -20.47 -4.03 -7.18
N GLU A 54 -20.59 -5.28 -7.62
CA GLU A 54 -19.41 -6.12 -7.91
C GLU A 54 -18.53 -5.55 -9.03
N THR A 55 -19.16 -4.98 -10.05
CA THR A 55 -18.45 -4.35 -11.16
C THR A 55 -17.75 -3.07 -10.73
N LEU A 56 -18.41 -2.22 -9.95
CA LEU A 56 -17.79 -1.03 -9.38
C LEU A 56 -16.58 -1.40 -8.51
N LEU A 57 -16.76 -2.33 -7.59
CA LEU A 57 -15.69 -2.74 -6.70
C LEU A 57 -14.53 -3.38 -7.47
N LYS A 58 -14.81 -4.11 -8.55
CA LYS A 58 -13.78 -4.66 -9.45
C LYS A 58 -12.97 -3.57 -10.16
N ASP A 59 -13.64 -2.56 -10.69
CA ASP A 59 -12.98 -1.43 -11.37
C ASP A 59 -12.11 -0.63 -10.40
N VAL A 60 -12.64 -0.33 -9.20
CA VAL A 60 -11.87 0.34 -8.14
C VAL A 60 -10.67 -0.51 -7.72
N HIS A 61 -10.85 -1.81 -7.52
CA HIS A 61 -9.78 -2.72 -7.14
C HIS A 61 -8.64 -2.78 -8.17
N PHE A 62 -8.97 -2.83 -9.46
CA PHE A 62 -7.97 -2.86 -10.52
C PHE A 62 -7.06 -1.62 -10.49
N LEU A 63 -7.63 -0.45 -10.23
CA LEU A 63 -6.88 0.81 -10.14
C LEU A 63 -6.23 1.02 -8.75
N SER A 64 -6.77 0.41 -7.69
CA SER A 64 -6.25 0.59 -6.34
C SER A 64 -4.94 -0.15 -6.10
N VAL A 65 -4.70 -1.29 -6.75
CA VAL A 65 -3.43 -2.04 -6.63
C VAL A 65 -2.20 -1.22 -7.05
N PRO A 66 -2.10 -0.68 -8.27
CA PRO A 66 -0.96 0.16 -8.66
C PRO A 66 -0.86 1.42 -7.80
N ALA A 67 -2.00 2.03 -7.42
CA ALA A 67 -2.02 3.20 -6.54
C ALA A 67 -1.46 2.87 -5.14
N LEU A 68 -1.80 1.72 -4.58
CA LEU A 68 -1.27 1.23 -3.30
C LEU A 68 0.24 0.99 -3.40
N LEU A 69 0.72 0.35 -4.46
CA LEU A 69 2.15 0.14 -4.67
C LEU A 69 2.90 1.48 -4.82
N LEU A 70 2.37 2.45 -5.57
CA LEU A 70 2.95 3.80 -5.60
C LEU A 70 2.95 4.44 -4.22
N GLY A 71 1.84 4.35 -3.49
CA GLY A 71 1.73 4.86 -2.12
C GLY A 71 2.82 4.30 -1.21
N ILE A 72 3.01 2.97 -1.22
CA ILE A 72 4.10 2.29 -0.50
C ILE A 72 5.46 2.88 -0.89
N THR A 73 5.71 3.08 -2.18
CA THR A 73 7.01 3.54 -2.70
C THR A 73 7.32 4.97 -2.30
N LEU A 74 6.33 5.86 -2.40
CA LEU A 74 6.45 7.25 -2.00
C LEU A 74 6.64 7.38 -0.49
N VAL A 75 5.80 6.69 0.30
CA VAL A 75 5.90 6.72 1.76
C VAL A 75 7.25 6.18 2.24
N ALA A 76 7.69 5.04 1.71
CA ALA A 76 8.99 4.47 2.06
C ALA A 76 10.16 5.38 1.67
N SER A 77 10.12 5.97 0.47
CA SER A 77 11.18 6.88 0.00
C SER A 77 11.20 8.18 0.81
N MET A 78 10.05 8.77 1.13
CA MET A 78 9.99 9.99 1.95
C MET A 78 10.43 9.72 3.40
N LEU A 79 10.03 8.59 3.99
CA LEU A 79 10.49 8.18 5.32
C LEU A 79 12.02 8.03 5.38
N ALA A 80 12.60 7.37 4.39
CA ALA A 80 14.06 7.24 4.33
C ALA A 80 14.74 8.57 3.98
N GLY A 81 14.15 9.37 3.09
CA GLY A 81 14.66 10.67 2.67
C GLY A 81 14.77 11.64 3.83
N MET A 82 13.76 11.73 4.71
CA MET A 82 13.81 12.55 5.93
C MET A 82 15.01 12.20 6.81
N GLU A 83 15.33 10.91 6.93
CA GLU A 83 16.43 10.45 7.79
C GLU A 83 17.80 10.70 7.16
N HIS A 84 17.91 10.56 5.83
CA HIS A 84 19.15 10.82 5.09
C HIS A 84 19.46 12.31 4.96
N GLN A 85 18.46 13.15 4.64
CA GLN A 85 18.65 14.58 4.40
C GLN A 85 18.96 15.37 5.69
N HIS A 86 18.36 14.98 6.82
CA HIS A 86 18.56 15.66 8.10
C HIS A 86 19.66 15.03 8.97
N GLY A 87 20.39 14.03 8.47
CA GLY A 87 21.37 13.27 9.28
C GLY A 87 20.75 12.62 10.53
N SER A 88 19.42 12.46 10.55
CA SER A 88 18.64 12.09 11.73
C SER A 88 18.91 10.64 12.17
N TRP A 89 19.49 9.82 11.28
CA TRP A 89 20.06 8.53 11.63
C TRP A 89 21.09 8.63 12.76
N LYS A 90 22.01 9.60 12.72
CA LYS A 90 23.08 9.74 13.73
C LYS A 90 22.50 10.13 15.09
N GLN A 91 21.51 11.02 15.10
CA GLN A 91 20.81 11.44 16.32
C GLN A 91 19.95 10.32 16.92
N THR A 92 19.22 9.59 16.07
CA THR A 92 18.33 8.50 16.51
C THR A 92 19.13 7.30 17.02
N LEU A 93 20.30 7.03 16.43
CA LEU A 93 21.20 5.95 16.83
C LEU A 93 22.10 6.31 18.02
N ALA A 94 22.23 7.59 18.36
CA ALA A 94 22.91 8.03 19.58
C ALA A 94 22.06 7.80 20.84
N LEU A 95 20.74 7.67 20.69
CA LEU A 95 19.84 7.29 21.78
C LEU A 95 20.04 5.79 22.13
N PRO A 96 19.80 5.37 23.38
CA PRO A 96 19.92 3.96 23.81
C PRO A 96 18.76 3.11 23.29
N ILE A 97 18.53 3.12 21.97
CA ILE A 97 17.46 2.43 21.26
C ILE A 97 18.10 1.40 20.33
N ARG A 98 17.60 0.15 20.38
CA ARG A 98 18.07 -0.91 19.48
C ARG A 98 17.76 -0.55 18.03
N ARG A 99 18.72 -0.73 17.12
CA ARG A 99 18.55 -0.53 15.66
C ARG A 99 17.33 -1.24 15.09
N ARG A 100 17.04 -2.46 15.57
CA ARG A 100 15.84 -3.24 15.19
C ARG A 100 14.53 -2.51 15.51
N THR A 101 14.47 -1.82 16.65
CA THR A 101 13.30 -1.06 17.09
C THR A 101 13.05 0.15 16.17
N VAL A 102 14.11 0.81 15.71
CA VAL A 102 14.02 1.94 14.78
C VAL A 102 13.48 1.49 13.42
N TYR A 103 13.98 0.37 12.89
CA TYR A 103 13.46 -0.21 11.65
C TYR A 103 12.00 -0.65 11.78
N MET A 104 11.67 -1.37 12.86
CA MET A 104 10.30 -1.81 13.13
C MET A 104 9.33 -0.64 13.29
N SER A 105 9.76 0.47 13.89
CA SER A 105 8.97 1.69 13.97
C SER A 105 8.56 2.20 12.59
N LYS A 106 9.52 2.31 11.66
CA LYS A 106 9.28 2.76 10.29
C LYS A 106 8.38 1.81 9.51
N TRP A 107 8.58 0.51 9.67
CA TRP A 107 7.70 -0.49 9.07
C TRP A 107 6.26 -0.37 9.60
N LEU A 108 6.07 -0.19 10.91
CA LEU A 108 4.75 0.05 11.51
C LEU A 108 4.11 1.34 11.00
N VAL A 109 4.89 2.41 10.84
CA VAL A 109 4.39 3.67 10.27
C VAL A 109 3.93 3.50 8.82
N CYS A 110 4.70 2.79 7.98
CA CYS A 110 4.26 2.45 6.63
C CYS A 110 2.95 1.65 6.67
N GLN A 111 2.87 0.63 7.52
CA GLN A 111 1.68 -0.22 7.65
C GLN A 111 0.45 0.57 8.10
N THR A 112 0.57 1.45 9.08
CA THR A 112 -0.56 2.26 9.56
C THR A 112 -1.03 3.27 8.52
N LEU A 113 -0.10 3.89 7.77
CA LEU A 113 -0.46 4.80 6.68
C LEU A 113 -1.18 4.07 5.53
N MET A 114 -0.71 2.88 5.14
CA MET A 114 -1.38 2.08 4.11
C MET A 114 -2.74 1.55 4.59
N LEU A 115 -2.87 1.19 5.86
CA LEU A 115 -4.15 0.80 6.46
C LEU A 115 -5.15 1.97 6.42
N LEU A 116 -4.73 3.18 6.76
CA LEU A 116 -5.56 4.38 6.64
C LEU A 116 -5.99 4.63 5.18
N ALA A 117 -5.08 4.45 4.22
CA ALA A 117 -5.43 4.53 2.80
C ALA A 117 -6.51 3.51 2.41
N CYS A 118 -6.43 2.28 2.91
CA CYS A 118 -7.43 1.24 2.65
C CYS A 118 -8.79 1.58 3.26
N ILE A 119 -8.81 2.13 4.48
CA ILE A 119 -10.05 2.60 5.13
C ILE A 119 -10.68 3.74 4.30
N LEU A 120 -9.88 4.71 3.85
CA LEU A 120 -10.35 5.79 2.99
C LEU A 120 -10.87 5.29 1.64
N LEU A 121 -10.22 4.28 1.06
CA LEU A 121 -10.67 3.65 -0.17
C LEU A 121 -12.03 2.95 0.04
N MET A 122 -12.19 2.21 1.14
CA MET A 122 -13.44 1.54 1.50
C MET A 122 -14.59 2.53 1.68
N THR A 123 -14.37 3.61 2.43
CA THR A 123 -15.40 4.64 2.64
C THR A 123 -15.71 5.39 1.34
N GLY A 124 -14.71 5.64 0.51
CA GLY A 124 -14.89 6.23 -0.82
C GLY A 124 -15.68 5.33 -1.77
N MET A 125 -15.44 4.02 -1.77
CA MET A 125 -16.23 3.04 -2.55
C MET A 125 -17.69 3.04 -2.13
N LEU A 126 -17.97 3.04 -0.82
CA LEU A 126 -19.32 3.11 -0.29
C LEU A 126 -20.02 4.40 -0.74
N LEU A 127 -19.37 5.55 -0.53
CA LEU A 127 -19.90 6.86 -0.90
C LEU A 127 -20.21 6.94 -2.39
N LEU A 128 -19.31 6.43 -3.23
CA LEU A 128 -19.49 6.41 -4.68
C LEU A 128 -20.67 5.53 -5.10
N GLY A 129 -20.79 4.31 -4.56
CA GLY A 129 -21.90 3.42 -4.88
C GLY A 129 -23.26 3.99 -4.46
N TYR A 130 -23.31 4.72 -3.33
CA TYR A 130 -24.51 5.46 -2.93
C TYR A 130 -24.84 6.62 -3.87
N LEU A 131 -23.84 7.43 -4.27
CA LEU A 131 -24.03 8.53 -5.22
C LEU A 131 -24.52 8.04 -6.59
N LEU A 132 -24.10 6.85 -7.02
CA LEU A 132 -24.52 6.22 -8.28
C LEU A 132 -25.87 5.51 -8.19
N GLY A 133 -26.49 5.45 -7.00
CA GLY A 133 -27.84 4.90 -6.83
C GLY A 133 -27.93 3.37 -6.85
N PHE A 134 -26.85 2.64 -6.53
CA PHE A 134 -26.83 1.16 -6.59
C PHE A 134 -27.65 0.45 -5.51
N GLY A 135 -28.45 1.19 -4.74
CA GLY A 135 -29.31 0.66 -3.69
C GLY A 135 -28.54 0.16 -2.45
N GLY A 136 -29.26 -0.52 -1.55
CA GLY A 136 -28.76 -0.95 -0.24
C GLY A 136 -28.20 -2.37 -0.16
N ASN A 137 -28.16 -3.13 -1.26
CA ASN A 137 -27.67 -4.52 -1.26
C ASN A 137 -26.14 -4.57 -1.43
N ILE A 138 -25.41 -4.06 -0.43
CA ILE A 138 -23.95 -3.94 -0.46
C ILE A 138 -23.31 -5.31 -0.20
N PRO A 139 -22.44 -5.81 -1.10
CA PRO A 139 -21.67 -7.03 -0.85
C PRO A 139 -20.51 -6.73 0.09
N TRP A 140 -20.77 -6.77 1.41
CA TRP A 140 -19.79 -6.47 2.46
C TRP A 140 -18.51 -7.32 2.37
N ASP A 141 -18.65 -8.61 2.04
CA ASP A 141 -17.51 -9.52 1.89
C ASP A 141 -16.58 -9.06 0.76
N SER A 142 -17.14 -8.75 -0.41
CA SER A 142 -16.40 -8.27 -1.56
C SER A 142 -15.78 -6.89 -1.31
N LEU A 143 -16.50 -5.99 -0.63
CA LEU A 143 -16.01 -4.66 -0.26
C LEU A 143 -14.79 -4.75 0.67
N LEU A 144 -14.88 -5.55 1.73
CA LEU A 144 -13.79 -5.76 2.68
C LEU A 144 -12.60 -6.43 2.02
N ALA A 145 -12.85 -7.50 1.25
CA ALA A 145 -11.80 -8.18 0.50
C ALA A 145 -11.08 -7.20 -0.44
N ARG A 146 -11.80 -6.43 -1.25
CA ARG A 146 -11.21 -5.51 -2.23
C ARG A 146 -10.48 -4.31 -1.62
N SER A 147 -10.81 -3.96 -0.38
CA SER A 147 -10.16 -2.87 0.34
C SER A 147 -8.88 -3.33 1.07
N PHE A 148 -8.92 -4.46 1.77
CA PHE A 148 -7.83 -4.85 2.69
C PHE A 148 -6.94 -5.97 2.17
N TYR A 149 -7.43 -6.81 1.26
CA TYR A 149 -6.64 -7.92 0.74
C TYR A 149 -5.38 -7.46 -0.01
N PRO A 150 -5.44 -6.43 -0.89
CA PRO A 150 -4.23 -5.90 -1.53
C PRO A 150 -3.16 -5.49 -0.52
N TRP A 151 -3.56 -4.85 0.57
CA TRP A 151 -2.65 -4.43 1.64
C TRP A 151 -1.95 -5.59 2.34
N LEU A 152 -2.68 -6.67 2.67
CA LEU A 152 -2.11 -7.87 3.28
C LEU A 152 -1.11 -8.57 2.35
N THR A 153 -1.44 -8.67 1.06
CA THR A 153 -0.60 -9.33 0.06
C THR A 153 0.59 -8.51 -0.40
N ALA A 154 0.51 -7.18 -0.32
CA ALA A 154 1.59 -6.27 -0.71
C ALA A 154 2.74 -6.20 0.32
N GLY A 155 2.64 -6.93 1.43
CA GLY A 155 3.66 -7.02 2.47
C GLY A 155 5.11 -7.25 1.97
N PRO A 156 5.38 -8.16 1.02
CA PRO A 156 6.71 -8.37 0.45
C PRO A 156 7.24 -7.13 -0.26
N ILE A 157 6.39 -6.47 -1.04
CA ILE A 157 6.76 -5.27 -1.80
C ILE A 157 7.00 -4.11 -0.85
N LEU A 158 6.17 -3.95 0.19
CA LEU A 158 6.37 -2.94 1.24
C LEU A 158 7.70 -3.14 1.97
N ALA A 159 7.98 -4.36 2.41
CA ALA A 159 9.21 -4.67 3.13
C ALA A 159 10.45 -4.47 2.24
N LEU A 160 10.38 -4.89 0.97
CA LEU A 160 11.43 -4.71 -0.02
C LEU A 160 11.69 -3.23 -0.29
N GLN A 161 10.62 -2.46 -0.52
CA GLN A 161 10.69 -1.05 -0.85
C GLN A 161 11.23 -0.23 0.32
N LEU A 162 10.80 -0.52 1.55
CA LEU A 162 11.34 0.12 2.75
C LEU A 162 12.82 -0.21 2.94
N TRP A 163 13.21 -1.46 2.70
CA TRP A 163 14.61 -1.88 2.78
C TRP A 163 15.49 -1.19 1.75
N LEU A 164 15.05 -1.12 0.48
CA LEU A 164 15.77 -0.40 -0.56
C LEU A 164 15.92 1.08 -0.17
N SER A 165 14.82 1.75 0.18
CA SER A 165 14.83 3.17 0.55
C SER A 165 15.78 3.50 1.71
N ILE A 166 15.81 2.64 2.74
CA ILE A 166 16.70 2.83 3.89
C ILE A 166 18.16 2.46 3.55
N SER A 167 18.38 1.47 2.69
CA SER A 167 19.72 0.96 2.39
C SER A 167 20.47 1.82 1.38
N THR A 168 19.77 2.57 0.54
CA THR A 168 20.37 3.43 -0.49
C THR A 168 20.43 4.89 -0.05
N ALA A 169 21.63 5.49 -0.12
CA ALA A 169 21.78 6.93 0.13
C ALA A 169 21.10 7.78 -0.95
N ASN A 170 21.14 7.33 -2.22
CA ASN A 170 20.45 7.97 -3.32
C ASN A 170 18.99 7.52 -3.39
N GLN A 171 18.06 8.39 -2.97
CA GLN A 171 16.62 8.11 -2.94
C GLN A 171 15.97 7.97 -4.33
N THR A 172 16.62 8.42 -5.40
CA THR A 172 16.10 8.27 -6.76
C THR A 172 16.06 6.80 -7.21
N ILE A 173 17.00 5.98 -6.76
CA ILE A 173 17.07 4.55 -7.09
C ILE A 173 15.87 3.77 -6.54
N PRO A 174 15.60 3.75 -5.22
CA PRO A 174 14.47 3.00 -4.66
C PRO A 174 13.15 3.55 -5.19
N LEU A 175 13.03 4.87 -5.37
CA LEU A 175 11.84 5.50 -5.94
C LEU A 175 11.57 5.00 -7.37
N SER A 176 12.59 4.98 -8.23
CA SER A 176 12.46 4.53 -9.62
C SER A 176 12.06 3.06 -9.70
N ILE A 177 12.68 2.19 -8.90
CA ILE A 177 12.33 0.76 -8.83
C ILE A 177 10.86 0.61 -8.41
N GLY A 178 10.45 1.38 -7.40
CA GLY A 178 9.08 1.39 -6.91
C GLY A 178 8.04 1.80 -7.94
N ILE A 179 8.33 2.86 -8.70
CA ILE A 179 7.46 3.34 -9.78
C ILE A 179 7.34 2.27 -10.88
N VAL A 180 8.46 1.65 -11.28
CA VAL A 180 8.44 0.56 -12.27
C VAL A 180 7.60 -0.61 -11.75
N LEU A 181 7.77 -1.04 -10.50
CA LEU A 181 6.97 -2.11 -9.90
C LEU A 181 5.47 -1.80 -9.93
N SER A 182 5.09 -0.56 -9.61
CA SER A 182 3.68 -0.17 -9.71
C SER A 182 3.15 -0.20 -11.14
N ILE A 183 3.89 0.34 -12.12
CA ILE A 183 3.46 0.30 -13.52
C ILE A 183 3.34 -1.15 -14.00
N MET A 184 4.30 -2.01 -13.64
CA MET A 184 4.25 -3.43 -13.98
C MET A 184 3.04 -4.15 -13.34
N SER A 185 2.53 -3.67 -12.19
CA SER A 185 1.35 -4.26 -11.55
C SER A 185 0.07 -4.15 -12.38
N LEU A 186 -0.03 -3.14 -13.25
CA LEU A 186 -1.15 -3.01 -14.21
C LEU A 186 -1.22 -4.20 -15.19
N SER A 187 -0.07 -4.79 -15.49
CA SER A 187 0.05 -5.96 -16.36
C SER A 187 0.20 -7.27 -15.58
N ALA A 188 0.14 -7.23 -14.24
CA ALA A 188 0.40 -8.41 -13.41
C ALA A 188 -0.65 -9.51 -13.54
N ALA A 189 -1.84 -9.20 -14.07
CA ALA A 189 -2.87 -10.20 -14.38
C ALA A 189 -2.32 -11.33 -15.29
N GLY A 190 -1.44 -11.00 -16.25
CA GLY A 190 -0.82 -11.96 -17.16
C GLY A 190 0.42 -12.65 -16.62
N MET A 191 0.88 -12.32 -15.41
CA MET A 191 2.08 -12.91 -14.81
C MET A 191 1.78 -14.26 -14.16
N PRO A 192 2.81 -15.08 -13.87
CA PRO A 192 2.63 -16.32 -13.12
C PRO A 192 2.08 -16.09 -11.70
N ASP A 193 1.27 -17.03 -11.18
CA ASP A 193 0.63 -16.90 -9.86
C ASP A 193 1.62 -16.94 -8.68
N TRP A 194 2.84 -17.45 -8.88
CA TRP A 194 3.89 -17.45 -7.86
C TRP A 194 4.52 -16.06 -7.65
N MET A 195 4.26 -15.10 -8.54
CA MET A 195 4.92 -13.80 -8.52
C MET A 195 4.27 -12.85 -7.49
N PRO A 196 5.03 -12.32 -6.50
CA PRO A 196 4.47 -11.45 -5.46
C PRO A 196 3.75 -10.19 -5.96
N LEU A 197 4.12 -9.73 -7.17
CA LEU A 197 3.47 -8.58 -7.81
C LEU A 197 2.03 -8.85 -8.23
N LYS A 198 1.67 -10.12 -8.50
CA LYS A 198 0.32 -10.52 -8.90
C LYS A 198 -0.61 -10.71 -7.71
N TRP A 199 -0.09 -11.09 -6.54
CA TRP A 199 -0.90 -11.43 -5.37
C TRP A 199 -1.92 -10.36 -4.96
N PRO A 200 -1.61 -9.05 -5.00
CA PRO A 200 -2.61 -8.01 -4.68
C PRO A 200 -3.78 -7.93 -5.66
N LEU A 201 -3.65 -8.47 -6.87
CA LEU A 201 -4.68 -8.50 -7.90
C LEU A 201 -5.48 -9.81 -7.91
N LEU A 202 -4.96 -10.87 -7.26
CA LEU A 202 -5.63 -12.16 -7.26
C LEU A 202 -6.90 -12.08 -6.42
N MET A 203 -8.07 -12.27 -7.04
CA MET A 203 -9.33 -12.45 -6.33
C MET A 203 -10.08 -13.65 -6.88
N LYS A 204 -10.32 -14.63 -6.00
CA LYS A 204 -11.25 -15.76 -6.13
C LYS A 204 -11.06 -16.74 -7.31
N ASP A 205 -10.23 -16.45 -8.32
CA ASP A 205 -10.19 -17.21 -9.59
C ASP A 205 -8.93 -18.07 -9.87
N SER A 206 -7.87 -18.07 -9.05
CA SER A 206 -6.63 -18.86 -9.35
C SER A 206 -6.07 -19.64 -8.17
N ILE A 207 -5.42 -18.95 -7.24
CA ILE A 207 -4.97 -19.48 -5.94
C ILE A 207 -6.07 -19.21 -4.92
N SER A 208 -6.31 -20.12 -3.96
CA SER A 208 -7.24 -19.82 -2.87
C SER A 208 -6.83 -18.49 -2.22
N THR A 209 -7.76 -17.56 -2.10
CA THR A 209 -7.52 -16.22 -1.54
C THR A 209 -6.66 -16.30 -0.26
N GLU A 210 -6.95 -17.29 0.58
CA GLU A 210 -6.23 -17.61 1.82
C GLU A 210 -4.75 -17.94 1.60
N LEU A 211 -4.41 -18.73 0.57
CA LEU A 211 -3.03 -19.06 0.24
C LEU A 211 -2.25 -17.81 -0.19
N SER A 212 -2.80 -16.92 -1.01
CA SER A 212 -2.06 -15.70 -1.39
C SER A 212 -1.91 -14.73 -0.21
N ILE A 213 -2.87 -14.68 0.74
CA ILE A 213 -2.69 -13.96 2.00
C ILE A 213 -1.52 -14.58 2.78
N ALA A 214 -1.55 -15.90 2.97
CA ALA A 214 -0.52 -16.61 3.72
C ALA A 214 0.87 -16.44 3.09
N LEU A 215 0.97 -16.54 1.76
CA LEU A 215 2.21 -16.32 1.00
C LEU A 215 2.67 -14.85 1.07
N GLY A 216 1.75 -13.90 0.93
CA GLY A 216 2.04 -12.47 1.04
C GLY A 216 2.57 -12.09 2.43
N VAL A 217 1.89 -12.55 3.48
CA VAL A 217 2.29 -12.28 4.88
C VAL A 217 3.60 -13.00 5.22
N SER A 218 3.73 -14.29 4.89
CA SER A 218 4.95 -15.06 5.19
C SER A 218 6.16 -14.51 4.44
N THR A 219 6.04 -14.26 3.13
CA THR A 219 7.12 -13.67 2.32
C THR A 219 7.42 -12.25 2.79
N GLY A 220 6.41 -11.47 3.17
CA GLY A 220 6.58 -10.14 3.75
C GLY A 220 7.36 -10.16 5.05
N LEU A 221 7.07 -11.11 5.95
CA LEU A 221 7.80 -11.31 7.19
C LEU A 221 9.23 -11.79 6.95
N LEU A 222 9.47 -12.67 5.98
CA LEU A 222 10.81 -13.13 5.61
C LEU A 222 11.68 -11.99 5.09
N VAL A 223 11.13 -11.17 4.17
CA VAL A 223 11.82 -9.97 3.67
C VAL A 223 12.05 -8.99 4.81
N LEU A 224 11.08 -8.77 5.70
CA LEU A 224 11.24 -7.91 6.87
C LEU A 224 12.38 -8.39 7.79
N LEU A 225 12.45 -9.69 8.08
CA LEU A 225 13.53 -10.28 8.89
C LEU A 225 14.89 -10.08 8.23
N PHE A 226 14.99 -10.35 6.93
CA PHE A 226 16.20 -10.11 6.16
C PHE A 226 16.63 -8.63 6.25
N SER A 227 15.69 -7.72 6.03
CA SER A 227 15.92 -6.27 6.08
C SER A 227 16.41 -5.80 7.44
N ILE A 228 15.85 -6.33 8.52
CA ILE A 228 16.27 -6.03 9.89
C ILE A 228 17.69 -6.55 10.15
N ILE A 229 17.99 -7.79 9.77
CA ILE A 229 19.32 -8.38 9.95
C ILE A 229 20.36 -7.55 9.20
N HIS A 230 20.10 -7.23 7.94
CA HIS A 230 20.97 -6.40 7.11
C HIS A 230 21.18 -5.02 7.74
N PHE A 231 20.09 -4.35 8.15
CA PHE A 231 20.16 -3.02 8.77
C PHE A 231 20.93 -3.03 10.10
N THR A 232 20.84 -4.10 10.89
CA THR A 232 21.62 -4.19 12.14
C THR A 232 23.11 -4.37 11.92
N ARG A 233 23.50 -5.04 10.83
CA ARG A 233 24.91 -5.33 10.51
C ARG A 233 25.59 -4.21 9.72
N LYS A 234 24.81 -3.38 9.01
CA LYS A 234 25.34 -2.26 8.25
C LYS A 234 25.75 -1.13 9.20
N ASP A 235 27.00 -0.68 9.08
CA ASP A 235 27.45 0.53 9.76
C ASP A 235 26.88 1.75 9.06
N VAL A 236 26.36 2.68 9.85
CA VAL A 236 25.72 3.90 9.38
C VAL A 236 26.81 4.97 9.26
N SER A 237 27.42 5.08 8.08
CA SER A 237 28.40 6.13 7.73
C SER A 237 27.73 7.49 7.53
#